data_AF-A0A0J1FNM6-F1
#
_entry.id   AF-A0A0J1FNM6-F1
#
_cell.length_a   1.000
_cell.length_b   1.000
_cell.length_c   1.000
_cell.angle_alpha   90.00
_cell.angle_beta   90.00
_cell.angle_gamma   90.00
#
_symmetry.space_group_name_H-M   'P 1'
#
loop_
_entity.id
_entity.type
_entity.pdbx_description
1 polymer ?
#
loop_
_entity_poly.entity_id
_entity_poly.type
_entity_poly.pdbx_seq_one_letter_code
_entity_poly.pdbx_strand_id
1 'polypeptide(L)' 'MFHSSSVDYMGNVIVPIVTQDPSGFRSTAIITDKNGDGQATGALGCFATEAQARQFAVEYAKSEVGRRRLMTLTD' A
#
# COMPACT_ATOMS: atom_id res chain seq x y z
N MET A 1 -17.46 5.35 -6.01
CA MET A 1 -17.18 4.59 -4.77
C MET A 1 -15.79 4.01 -4.92
N PHE A 2 -14.80 4.50 -4.16
CA PHE A 2 -13.48 3.87 -4.08
C PHE A 2 -13.66 2.56 -3.32
N HIS A 3 -13.57 1.42 -4.00
CA HIS A 3 -13.68 0.11 -3.36
C HIS A 3 -12.31 -0.30 -2.79
N SER A 4 -11.79 0.51 -1.86
CA SER A 4 -10.56 0.26 -1.14
C SER A 4 -10.86 -0.72 -0.02
N SER A 5 -10.93 -2.01 -0.34
CA SER A 5 -10.94 -3.06 0.69
C SER A 5 -9.58 -3.00 1.37
N SER A 6 -9.55 -2.49 2.60
CA SER A 6 -8.39 -2.51 3.46
C SER A 6 -8.00 -3.95 3.76
N VAL A 7 -6.71 -4.20 3.85
CA VAL A 7 -6.14 -5.52 4.10
C VAL A 7 -5.37 -5.47 5.40
N ASP A 8 -5.85 -6.19 6.40
CA ASP A 8 -5.09 -6.43 7.62
C ASP A 8 -3.94 -7.39 7.34
N TYR A 9 -2.71 -6.94 7.58
CA TYR A 9 -1.51 -7.73 7.39
C TYR A 9 -0.52 -7.47 8.53
N MET A 10 -0.18 -8.52 9.28
CA MET A 10 0.82 -8.42 10.34
C MET A 10 0.54 -7.31 11.38
N GLY A 11 -0.72 -7.11 11.75
CA GLY A 11 -1.14 -6.07 12.70
C GLY A 11 -1.04 -4.64 12.16
N ASN A 12 -0.82 -4.49 10.86
CA ASN A 12 -0.89 -3.23 10.12
C ASN A 12 -2.12 -3.29 9.20
N VAL A 13 -2.76 -2.14 8.98
CA VAL A 13 -3.85 -1.98 8.02
C VAL A 13 -3.28 -1.42 6.74
N ILE A 14 -3.42 -2.15 5.64
CA ILE A 14 -3.00 -1.73 4.31
C ILE A 14 -4.22 -1.23 3.55
N VAL A 15 -4.22 0.04 3.17
CA VAL A 15 -5.24 0.66 2.33
C VAL A 15 -4.64 0.95 0.97
N PRO A 16 -4.92 0.13 -0.07
CA PRO A 16 -4.48 0.44 -1.42
C PRO A 16 -5.30 1.61 -1.98
N ILE A 17 -4.60 2.61 -2.48
CA ILE A 17 -5.18 3.78 -3.13
C ILE A 17 -4.72 3.78 -4.58
N VAL A 18 -5.68 3.74 -5.49
CA VAL A 18 -5.42 3.92 -6.90
C VAL A 18 -5.93 5.28 -7.33
N THR A 19 -5.05 6.07 -7.94
CA THR A 19 -5.39 7.39 -8.45
C THR A 19 -5.31 7.35 -9.97
N GLN A 20 -6.38 7.76 -10.63
CA GLN A 20 -6.37 7.92 -12.09
C GLN A 20 -5.69 9.23 -12.46
N ASP A 21 -4.75 9.15 -13.38
CA ASP A 21 -3.91 10.23 -13.91
C ASP A 21 -4.07 10.23 -15.44
N PRO A 22 -3.89 11.36 -16.15
CA PRO A 22 -3.92 11.38 -17.62
C PRO A 22 -2.96 10.39 -18.29
N SER A 23 -1.88 9.99 -17.60
CA SER A 23 -0.91 8.99 -18.09
C SER A 23 -1.23 7.53 -17.69
N GLY A 24 -2.29 7.28 -16.91
CA GLY A 24 -2.67 5.93 -16.46
C GLY A 24 -3.16 5.88 -15.01
N PHE A 25 -2.99 4.75 -14.34
CA PHE A 25 -3.39 4.57 -12.93
C PHE A 25 -2.16 4.53 -12.03
N ARG A 26 -2.03 5.49 -11.12
CA ARG A 26 -1.00 5.48 -10.09
C ARG A 26 -1.39 4.54 -8.96
N SER A 27 -0.48 3.64 -8.60
CA SER A 27 -0.65 2.81 -7.41
C SER A 27 0.03 3.44 -6.21
N THR A 28 -0.71 3.51 -5.10
CA THR A 28 -0.23 3.99 -3.81
C THR A 28 -0.81 3.05 -2.74
N ALA A 29 -0.14 2.88 -1.62
CA ALA A 29 -0.72 2.24 -0.45
C ALA A 29 -0.49 3.10 0.79
N ILE A 30 -1.45 3.10 1.70
CA ILE A 30 -1.26 3.60 3.05
C ILE A 30 -1.13 2.40 3.96
N ILE A 31 -0.04 2.35 4.71
CA ILE A 31 0.20 1.34 5.73
C ILE A 31 0.01 2.03 7.07
N THR A 32 -1.02 1.65 7.80
CA THR A 32 -1.28 2.15 9.15
C THR A 32 -0.84 1.09 10.15
N ASP A 33 0.13 1.43 11.01
CA ASP A 33 0.54 0.55 12.09
C ASP A 33 -0.49 0.51 13.22
N LYS A 34 -0.39 -0.47 14.14
CA LYS A 34 -1.19 -0.55 15.37
C LYS A 34 -1.12 0.72 16.23
N ASN A 35 -0.07 1.51 16.12
CA ASN A 35 0.08 2.79 16.81
C ASN A 35 -0.75 3.93 16.18
N GLY A 36 -1.44 3.67 15.07
CA GLY A 36 -2.20 4.65 14.31
C GLY A 36 -1.34 5.52 13.37
N ASP A 37 -0.05 5.21 13.24
CA ASP A 37 0.85 5.93 12.34
C ASP A 37 0.63 5.46 10.90
N GLY A 38 -0.02 6.32 10.11
CA GLY A 38 -0.34 6.07 8.70
C GLY A 38 0.80 6.54 7.80
N GLN A 39 1.49 5.60 7.16
CA GLN A 39 2.59 5.87 6.25
C GLN A 39 2.18 5.55 4.82
N ALA A 40 2.13 6.56 3.97
CA ALA A 40 1.97 6.35 2.54
C ALA A 40 3.26 5.80 1.94
N THR A 41 3.16 4.76 1.13
CA THR A 41 4.30 4.19 0.38
C THR A 41 4.78 5.09 -0.77
N GLY A 42 4.02 6.16 -1.07
CA GLY A 42 4.21 6.98 -2.27
C GLY A 42 3.68 6.31 -3.54
N ALA A 43 3.77 7.03 -4.66
CA ALA A 43 3.39 6.51 -5.97
C ALA A 43 4.40 5.45 -6.43
N LEU A 44 3.99 4.19 -6.41
CA LEU A 44 4.85 3.04 -6.69
C LEU A 44 5.04 2.81 -8.19
N GLY A 45 4.10 3.28 -9.01
CA GLY A 45 4.18 3.20 -10.47
C GLY A 45 2.89 3.61 -11.16
N CYS A 46 2.95 3.73 -12.49
CA CYS A 46 1.78 3.93 -13.35
C CYS A 46 1.43 2.62 -14.06
N PHE A 47 0.17 2.24 -14.00
CA PHE A 47 -0.36 1.00 -14.57
C PHE A 47 -1.47 1.31 -15.57
N ALA A 48 -1.67 0.41 -16.53
CA ALA A 48 -2.72 0.55 -17.54
C ALA A 48 -4.14 0.35 -16.96
N THR A 49 -4.26 -0.38 -15.85
CA THR A 49 -5.56 -0.72 -15.24
C THR A 49 -5.56 -0.47 -13.73
N GLU A 50 -6.72 -0.10 -13.20
CA GLU A 50 -6.93 0.08 -11.75
C GLU A 50 -6.64 -1.21 -10.98
N ALA A 51 -7.05 -2.36 -11.51
CA ALA A 51 -6.84 -3.66 -10.89
C ALA A 51 -5.36 -4.00 -10.71
N GLN A 52 -4.53 -3.76 -11.74
CA GLN A 52 -3.08 -3.96 -11.64
C GLN A 52 -2.44 -3.01 -10.63
N ALA A 53 -2.81 -1.72 -10.67
CA ALA A 53 -2.32 -0.74 -9.71
C ALA A 53 -2.65 -1.17 -8.27
N ARG A 54 -3.89 -1.60 -8.03
CA ARG A 54 -4.35 -2.04 -6.72
C ARG A 54 -3.60 -3.29 -6.24
N GLN A 55 -3.48 -4.32 -7.08
CA GLN A 55 -2.76 -5.54 -6.71
C GLN A 55 -1.30 -5.24 -6.38
N PHE A 56 -0.64 -4.41 -7.19
CA PHE A 56 0.73 -4.01 -6.96
C PHE A 56 0.89 -3.24 -5.64
N ALA A 57 -0.01 -2.29 -5.36
CA ALA A 57 0.00 -1.53 -4.11
C ALA A 57 -0.11 -2.44 -2.87
N VAL A 58 -0.99 -3.45 -2.91
CA VAL A 58 -1.16 -4.39 -1.81
C VAL A 58 0.10 -5.25 -1.60
N GLU A 59 0.64 -5.84 -2.67
CA GLU A 59 1.81 -6.71 -2.56
C GLU A 59 3.06 -5.94 -2.12
N TYR A 60 3.26 -4.74 -2.67
CA TYR A 60 4.34 -3.85 -2.23
C TYR A 60 4.20 -3.49 -0.75
N ALA A 61 2.99 -3.10 -0.32
CA ALA A 61 2.75 -2.74 1.07
C ALA A 61 3.00 -3.89 2.04
N LYS A 62 2.62 -5.13 1.69
CA LYS A 62 2.96 -6.33 2.49
C LYS A 62 4.46 -6.52 2.60
N SER A 63 5.19 -6.37 1.49
CA SER A 63 6.65 -6.47 1.46
C SER A 63 7.30 -5.39 2.34
N GLU A 64 6.80 -4.15 2.27
CA GLU A 64 7.27 -3.04 3.09
C GLU A 64 6.99 -3.25 4.59
N VAL A 65 5.80 -3.75 4.96
CA VAL A 65 5.49 -4.15 6.34
C VAL A 65 6.47 -5.23 6.83
N GLY A 66 6.74 -6.24 6.00
CA GLY A 66 7.71 -7.29 6.32
C GLY A 66 9.12 -6.73 6.54
N ARG A 67 9.58 -5.84 5.66
CA ARG A 67 10.88 -5.17 5.76
C ARG A 67 10.99 -4.31 7.02
N ARG A 68 9.96 -3.52 7.34
CA ARG A 68 9.90 -2.69 8.55
C ARG A 68 9.97 -3.54 9.81
N ARG A 69 9.23 -4.66 9.86
CA ARG A 69 9.30 -5.59 10.99
C ARG A 69 10.70 -6.16 11.19
N LEU A 70 11.36 -6.57 10.11
CA LEU A 70 12.74 -7.07 10.17
C LEU A 70 13.69 -6.01 10.73
N MET A 71 13.56 -4.75 10.30
CA MET A 71 14.35 -3.65 10.84
C MET A 71 14.09 -3.39 12.33
N THR A 72 12.83 -3.43 12.79
CA THR A 72 12.50 -3.25 14.22
C THR A 72 12.93 -4.41 15.12
N LEU A 73 13.27 -5.58 14.56
CA LEU A 73 13.74 -6.75 15.31
C LEU A 73 15.27 -6.76 15.51
N THR A 74 15.98 -5.79 14.94
CA THR A 74 17.45 -5.70 15.01
C THR A 74 17.93 -4.64 16.02
N ASP A 75 17.03 -4.03 16.80
CA ASP A 75 17.34 -3.08 17.87
C ASP A 75 17.30 -3.76 19.25
#